data_AF-A0A5R1YTW2-F1
#
_entry.id   AF-A0A5R1YTW2-F1
#
_cell.length_a   1.000
_cell.length_b   1.000
_cell.length_c   1.000
_cell.angle_alpha   90.00
_cell.angle_beta   90.00
_cell.angle_gamma   90.00
#
_symmetry.space_group_name_H-M   'P 1'
#
loop_
_entity.id
_entity.type
_entity.pdbx_description
1 polymer ?
#
loop_
_entity_poly.entity_id
_entity_poly.type
_entity_poly.pdbx_seq_one_letter_code
_entity_poly.pdbx_strand_id
1 'polypeptide(L)'
;MFSEIMRYILDLGPTVMLPLVIIVFSKLLGMKLGDCFKSGLHIGIGFVGIGLVIGLMLDSIGPAAKAMADHFQINLPGFAVGWPGSSPMPWRAQSARGG
;
A
#
# COMPACT_ATOMS: atom_id res chain seq x y z
N MET A 1 1.72 -6.03 28.18
CA MET A 1 0.47 -5.29 27.97
C MET A 1 0.61 -4.24 26.85
N PHE A 2 1.58 -3.32 26.91
CA PHE A 2 1.81 -2.32 25.86
C PHE A 2 2.20 -2.91 24.48
N SER A 3 3.07 -3.92 24.44
CA SER A 3 3.52 -4.54 23.19
C SER A 3 2.44 -5.34 22.45
N GLU A 4 1.45 -5.88 23.17
CA GLU A 4 0.28 -6.57 22.58
C GLU A 4 -0.61 -5.57 21.85
N ILE A 5 -0.86 -4.40 22.45
CA ILE A 5 -1.65 -3.33 21.85
C ILE A 5 -0.97 -2.77 20.60
N MET A 6 0.35 -2.60 20.63
CA MET A 6 1.12 -2.20 19.46
C MET A 6 1.05 -3.25 18.34
N ARG A 7 1.24 -4.54 18.64
CA ARG A 7 1.11 -5.60 17.62
C ARG A 7 -0.29 -5.68 17.05
N TYR A 8 -1.34 -5.53 17.86
CA TYR A 8 -2.72 -5.47 17.40
C TYR A 8 -2.91 -4.31 16.40
N ILE A 9 -2.45 -3.11 16.76
CA ILE A 9 -2.51 -1.91 15.91
C ILE A 9 -1.71 -2.08 14.60
N LEU A 10 -0.58 -2.80 14.64
CA LEU A 10 0.22 -3.11 13.46
C LEU A 10 -0.39 -4.22 12.58
N ASP A 11 -1.04 -5.24 13.16
CA ASP A 11 -1.70 -6.35 12.44
C ASP A 11 -2.99 -5.93 11.74
N LEU A 12 -3.70 -4.92 12.25
CA LEU A 12 -4.85 -4.29 11.56
C LEU A 12 -4.48 -3.72 10.17
N GLY A 13 -3.18 -3.57 9.91
CA GLY A 13 -2.62 -3.25 8.60
C GLY A 13 -2.81 -1.77 8.19
N PRO A 14 -2.08 -1.33 7.16
CA PRO A 14 -2.13 0.04 6.65
C PRO A 14 -3.55 0.47 6.26
N THR A 15 -4.36 -0.48 5.77
CA THR A 15 -5.72 -0.27 5.29
C THR A 15 -6.68 0.23 6.38
N VAL A 16 -6.47 -0.15 7.65
CA VAL A 16 -7.30 0.30 8.79
C VAL A 16 -6.63 1.41 9.58
N MET A 17 -5.29 1.45 9.60
CA MET A 17 -4.52 2.53 10.21
C MET A 17 -4.76 3.88 9.53
N LEU A 18 -4.72 3.94 8.19
CA LEU A 18 -4.83 5.20 7.45
C LEU A 18 -6.16 5.94 7.69
N PRO A 19 -7.33 5.28 7.60
CA PRO A 19 -8.62 5.92 7.89
C PRO A 19 -8.71 6.43 9.32
N LEU A 20 -8.17 5.67 10.28
CA LEU A 20 -8.22 6.02 11.70
C LEU A 20 -7.40 7.28 12.00
N VAL A 21 -6.20 7.38 11.42
CA VAL A 21 -5.37 8.58 11.49
C VAL A 21 -6.08 9.78 10.85
N ILE A 22 -6.75 9.59 9.71
CA ILE A 22 -7.47 10.67 9.03
C ILE A 22 -8.68 11.13 9.83
N ILE A 23 -9.41 10.24 10.50
CA ILE A 23 -10.51 10.61 11.40
C ILE A 23 -10.00 11.46 12.56
N VAL A 24 -8.88 11.06 13.18
CA VAL A 24 -8.26 11.80 14.28
C VAL A 24 -7.75 13.17 13.79
N PHE A 25 -7.09 13.21 12.64
CA PHE A 25 -6.59 14.44 12.03
C PHE A 25 -7.72 15.40 11.63
N SER A 26 -8.81 14.89 11.04
CA SER A 26 -10.01 15.65 10.69
C SER A 26 -10.65 16.28 11.93
N LYS A 27 -10.64 15.55 13.06
CA LYS A 27 -11.15 16.04 14.34
C LYS A 27 -10.26 17.14 14.93
N LEU A 28 -8.94 17.01 14.79
CA LEU A 28 -7.99 18.05 15.20
C LEU A 28 -8.14 19.34 14.38
N LEU A 29 -8.54 19.23 13.11
CA LEU A 29 -8.87 20.37 12.24
C LEU A 29 -10.22 21.03 12.57
N GLY A 30 -10.94 20.56 13.60
CA GLY A 30 -12.18 21.19 14.07
C GLY A 30 -13.44 20.77 13.31
N MET A 31 -13.39 19.68 12.53
CA MET A 31 -14.59 19.16 11.86
C MET A 31 -15.54 18.51 12.87
N LYS A 32 -16.86 18.57 12.58
CA LYS A 32 -17.87 17.89 13.42
C LYS A 32 -17.64 16.39 13.39
N LEU A 33 -17.94 15.71 14.50
CA LEU A 33 -17.79 14.25 14.63
C LEU A 33 -18.43 13.49 13.45
N GLY A 34 -19.64 13.87 13.05
CA GLY A 34 -20.33 13.26 11.91
C GLY A 34 -19.61 13.43 10.57
N ASP A 35 -18.92 14.55 10.37
CA ASP A 35 -18.17 14.83 9.14
C ASP A 35 -16.81 14.12 9.13
N CYS A 36 -16.18 13.95 10.31
CA CYS A 36 -14.95 13.17 10.46
C CYS A 36 -15.15 11.69 10.12
N PHE A 37 -16.26 11.10 10.57
CA PHE A 37 -16.57 9.70 10.24
C PHE A 37 -16.87 9.53 8.75
N LYS A 38 -17.59 10.48 8.14
CA LYS A 38 -17.85 10.46 6.71
C LYS A 38 -16.56 10.59 5.90
N SER A 39 -15.66 11.50 6.25
CA SER A 39 -14.40 11.69 5.54
C SER A 39 -13.48 10.47 5.66
N GLY A 40 -13.34 9.93 6.88
CA GLY A 40 -12.59 8.71 7.13
C GLY A 40 -13.11 7.50 6.35
N LEU A 41 -14.44 7.33 6.32
CA LEU A 41 -15.08 6.23 5.60
C LEU A 41 -14.91 6.36 4.08
N HIS A 42 -15.07 7.57 3.51
CA HIS A 42 -14.86 7.79 2.07
C HIS A 42 -13.42 7.45 1.65
N ILE A 43 -12.43 7.87 2.43
CA ILE A 43 -11.03 7.59 2.13
C ILE A 43 -10.70 6.12 2.33
N GLY A 44 -11.26 5.48 3.37
CA GLY A 44 -11.11 4.04 3.60
C GLY A 44 -11.65 3.20 2.43
N ILE A 45 -12.87 3.52 1.95
CA ILE A 45 -13.48 2.84 0.80
C ILE A 45 -12.64 3.06 -0.47
N GLY A 46 -12.16 4.29 -0.70
CA GLY A 46 -11.29 4.60 -1.82
C GLY A 46 -9.99 3.80 -1.80
N PHE A 47 -9.33 3.70 -0.65
CA PHE A 47 -8.08 2.97 -0.51
C PHE A 47 -8.24 1.46 -0.74
N VAL A 48 -9.33 0.87 -0.23
CA VAL A 48 -9.69 -0.54 -0.50
C VAL A 48 -10.00 -0.75 -1.99
N GLY A 49 -10.74 0.17 -2.61
CA GLY A 49 -11.08 0.12 -4.04
C GLY A 49 -9.84 0.15 -4.93
N ILE A 50 -8.88 1.04 -4.64
CA ILE A 50 -7.61 1.10 -5.39
C ILE A 50 -6.82 -0.20 -5.19
N GLY A 51 -6.76 -0.73 -3.97
CA GLY A 51 -6.08 -2.00 -3.68
C GLY A 51 -6.68 -3.17 -4.47
N LEU A 52 -8.00 -3.24 -4.60
CA LEU A 52 -8.70 -4.23 -5.41
C LEU A 52 -8.39 -4.10 -6.89
N VAL A 53 -8.44 -2.87 -7.44
CA VAL A 53 -8.14 -2.62 -8.86
C VAL A 53 -6.69 -2.98 -9.16
N ILE A 54 -5.75 -2.58 -8.30
CA ILE A 54 -4.34 -2.92 -8.47
C ILE A 54 -4.13 -4.43 -8.36
N GLY A 55 -4.76 -5.10 -7.38
CA GLY A 55 -4.71 -6.57 -7.28
C GLY A 55 -5.19 -7.25 -8.56
N LEU A 56 -6.34 -6.82 -9.08
CA LEU A 56 -6.89 -7.37 -10.32
C LEU A 56 -5.98 -7.12 -11.53
N MET A 57 -5.37 -5.92 -11.61
CA MET A 57 -4.39 -5.62 -12.66
C MET A 57 -3.13 -6.48 -12.51
N LEU A 58 -2.62 -6.67 -11.29
CA LEU A 58 -1.45 -7.52 -11.04
C LEU A 58 -1.74 -9.00 -11.34
N ASP A 59 -2.93 -9.49 -11.04
CA ASP A 59 -3.32 -10.88 -11.33
C ASP A 59 -3.49 -11.11 -12.84
N SER A 60 -3.98 -10.10 -13.57
CA SER A 60 -4.17 -10.20 -15.02
C SER A 60 -2.89 -9.94 -15.81
N ILE A 61 -2.08 -8.98 -15.38
CA ILE A 61 -0.88 -8.51 -16.09
C ILE A 61 0.38 -9.22 -15.57
N GLY A 62 0.43 -9.65 -14.31
CA GLY A 62 1.56 -10.36 -13.71
C GLY A 62 2.04 -11.58 -14.49
N PRO A 63 1.18 -12.54 -14.86
CA PRO A 63 1.60 -13.70 -15.67
C PRO A 63 2.03 -13.30 -17.10
N ALA A 64 1.40 -12.28 -17.69
CA ALA A 64 1.80 -11.75 -18.99
C ALA A 64 3.16 -11.03 -18.94
N ALA A 65 3.43 -10.28 -17.88
CA ALA A 65 4.70 -9.62 -17.62
C ALA A 65 5.82 -10.64 -17.37
N LYS A 66 5.51 -11.74 -16.66
CA LYS A 66 6.45 -12.84 -16.46
C LYS A 66 6.77 -13.57 -17.76
N ALA A 67 5.76 -13.88 -18.58
CA ALA A 67 5.96 -14.47 -19.90
C ALA A 67 6.77 -13.54 -20.81
N MET A 68 6.51 -12.24 -20.79
CA MET A 68 7.30 -11.25 -21.54
C MET A 68 8.76 -11.20 -21.04
N ALA A 69 9.01 -11.27 -19.73
CA ALA A 69 10.37 -11.33 -19.18
C ALA A 69 11.13 -12.60 -19.62
N ASP A 70 10.46 -13.77 -19.63
CA ASP A 70 11.04 -15.04 -20.08
C ASP A 70 11.38 -15.01 -21.58
N HIS A 71 10.54 -14.39 -22.40
CA HIS A 71 10.79 -14.25 -23.84
C HIS A 71 11.89 -13.24 -24.19
N PHE A 72 12.07 -12.19 -23.38
CA PHE A 72 13.09 -11.17 -23.62
C PHE A 72 14.44 -11.47 -22.94
N GLN A 73 14.58 -12.56 -22.19
CA GLN A 73 15.80 -12.93 -21.43
C GLN A 73 16.35 -11.81 -20.54
N ILE A 74 15.50 -10.88 -20.11
CA ILE A 74 15.88 -9.80 -19.20
C ILE A 74 15.66 -10.35 -17.79
N ASN A 75 16.75 -10.65 -17.09
CA ASN A 75 16.71 -10.94 -15.66
C ASN A 75 16.16 -9.67 -14.99
N LEU A 76 14.89 -9.70 -14.59
CA LEU A 76 14.16 -8.56 -14.00
C LEU A 76 14.16 -8.75 -12.47
N PRO A 77 15.21 -8.29 -11.74
CA PRO A 77 15.30 -8.44 -10.28
C PRO A 77 14.33 -7.55 -9.50
N GLY A 78 13.21 -7.16 -10.09
CA GLY A 78 12.29 -6.22 -9.45
C GLY A 78 11.06 -5.96 -10.29
N PHE A 79 10.13 -6.90 -10.29
CA PHE A 79 8.73 -6.53 -10.52
C PHE A 79 8.28 -5.71 -9.31
N ALA A 80 8.47 -4.40 -9.41
CA ALA A 80 8.11 -3.45 -8.39
C ALA A 80 6.61 -3.20 -8.39
N VAL A 81 5.90 -4.01 -7.61
CA VAL A 81 4.51 -3.76 -7.27
C VAL A 81 4.47 -2.44 -6.49
N GLY A 82 4.22 -1.34 -7.19
CA GLY A 82 4.29 0.05 -6.71
C GLY A 82 3.25 0.46 -5.66
N TRP A 83 2.73 -0.50 -4.89
CA TRP A 83 1.91 -0.19 -3.72
C TRP A 83 2.79 0.43 -2.62
N PRO A 84 2.30 1.41 -1.85
CA PRO A 84 3.06 2.00 -0.74
C PRO A 84 3.59 0.98 0.29
N GLY A 85 2.98 -0.22 0.34
CA GLY A 85 3.42 -1.34 1.17
C GLY A 85 4.25 -2.43 0.47
N SER A 86 4.36 -2.43 -0.86
CA SER A 86 5.06 -3.48 -1.64
C SER A 86 6.18 -2.95 -2.55
N SER A 87 6.63 -1.71 -2.34
CA SER A 87 7.76 -1.15 -3.09
C SER A 87 9.02 -1.99 -2.87
N PRO A 88 9.61 -2.63 -3.90
CA PRO A 88 11.02 -2.90 -3.89
C PRO A 88 11.68 -1.59 -4.27
N MET A 89 12.25 -0.91 -3.27
CA MET A 89 13.04 0.30 -3.45
C MET A 89 14.00 0.14 -4.64
N PRO A 90 13.73 0.77 -5.80
CA PRO A 90 14.62 0.65 -6.97
C PRO A 90 16.00 1.23 -6.67
N TRP A 91 16.05 2.15 -5.69
CA TRP A 91 17.24 2.81 -5.20
C TRP A 91 18.31 1.86 -4.61
N ARG A 92 17.93 0.67 -4.09
CA ARG A 92 18.92 -0.30 -3.58
C ARG A 92 19.69 -1.05 -4.67
N ALA A 93 19.19 -1.07 -5.91
CA ALA A 93 19.89 -1.72 -7.02
C ALA A 93 21.03 -0.84 -7.59
N GLN A 94 20.96 0.49 -7.38
CA GLN A 94 21.97 1.40 -7.90
C GLN A 94 23.24 1.45 -7.01
N SER A 95 23.15 1.08 -5.73
CA SER A 95 24.28 1.08 -4.80
C SER A 95 25.17 -0.18 -4.83
N ALA A 96 24.86 -1.18 -5.66
CA ALA A 96 25.64 -2.42 -5.78
C ALA A 96 26.48 -2.54 -7.08
N ARG A 97 26.52 -1.49 -7.91
CA ARG A 97 27.36 -1.39 -9.13
C ARG A 97 28.50 -0.37 -9.00
N GLY A 98 28.97 -0.14 -7.78
CA GLY A 98 30.19 0.62 -7.49
C GLY A 98 31.12 -0.22 -6.63
N GLY A 99 31.91 -1.06 -7.31
CA GLY A 99 32.88 -1.98 -6.73
C GLY A 99 33.44 -2.87 -7.82
#